data_AF-A0A363NNY4-F1
#
_entry.id   AF-A0A363NNY4-F1
#
_cell.length_a   1.000
_cell.length_b   1.000
_cell.length_c   1.000
_cell.angle_alpha   90.00
_cell.angle_beta   90.00
_cell.angle_gamma   90.00
#
_symmetry.space_group_name_H-M   'P 1'
#
loop_
_entity.id
_entity.type
_entity.pdbx_description
1 polymer ?
#
loop_
_entity_poly.entity_id
_entity_poly.type
_entity_poly.pdbx_seq_one_letter_code
_entity_poly.pdbx_strand_id
1 'polypeptide(L)'
;MSYHGDKWVIRTFLFLTNEGTPEGTKLKELVGLEKEDAKYLMIDRVTAFLDYDIEHDQRLRTLFETAGCGSLFGYIKLFVRPEDNVKKSASIANYLFGKADDFDEFIQI
;
A
#
# COMPACT_ATOMS: atom_id res chain seq x y z
N MET A 1 -11.79 -22.05 -9.25
CA MET A 1 -11.14 -22.92 -10.24
C MET A 1 -12.24 -23.55 -11.09
N SER A 2 -12.11 -23.54 -12.42
CA SER A 2 -13.12 -24.11 -13.32
C SER A 2 -12.45 -24.98 -14.37
N TYR A 3 -13.05 -26.14 -14.66
CA TYR A 3 -12.57 -27.07 -15.67
C TYR A 3 -13.26 -26.80 -17.00
N HIS A 4 -12.51 -26.62 -18.09
CA HIS A 4 -13.03 -26.34 -19.43
C HIS A 4 -12.38 -27.30 -20.43
N GLY A 5 -13.12 -28.34 -20.82
CA GLY A 5 -12.66 -29.36 -21.77
C GLY A 5 -11.57 -30.25 -21.20
N ASP A 6 -10.32 -29.83 -21.36
CA ASP A 6 -9.08 -30.49 -20.94
C ASP A 6 -8.17 -29.57 -20.08
N LYS A 7 -8.62 -28.34 -19.79
CA LYS A 7 -7.83 -27.32 -19.09
C LYS A 7 -8.46 -26.90 -17.77
N TRP A 8 -7.60 -26.59 -16.81
CA TRP A 8 -7.97 -25.95 -15.55
C TRP A 8 -7.74 -24.45 -15.62
N VAL A 9 -8.79 -23.67 -15.35
CA VAL A 9 -8.71 -22.22 -15.19
C VAL A 9 -8.66 -21.90 -13.70
N ILE A 10 -7.54 -21.34 -13.27
CA ILE A 10 -7.36 -20.80 -11.93
C ILE A 10 -7.44 -19.27 -12.07
N ARG A 11 -8.40 -18.66 -11.38
CA ARG A 11 -8.54 -17.21 -11.31
C ARG A 11 -7.88 -16.75 -10.02
N THR A 12 -6.76 -16.06 -10.15
CA THR A 12 -6.04 -15.41 -9.04
C THR A 12 -6.04 -13.90 -9.28
N PHE A 13 -5.90 -13.13 -8.21
CA PHE A 13 -5.63 -11.70 -8.31
C PHE A 13 -4.37 -11.38 -7.50
N LEU A 14 -3.65 -10.36 -7.94
CA LEU A 14 -2.60 -9.72 -7.16
C LEU A 14 -3.21 -8.52 -6.45
N PHE A 15 -2.81 -8.30 -5.20
CA PHE A 15 -3.20 -7.09 -4.48
C PHE A 15 -2.48 -5.87 -5.10
N LEU A 16 -3.12 -4.70 -5.10
CA LEU A 16 -2.66 -3.53 -5.87
C LEU A 16 -1.21 -3.14 -5.56
N THR A 17 -0.79 -3.22 -4.31
CA THR A 17 0.56 -2.85 -3.88
C THR A 17 1.62 -3.92 -4.11
N ASN A 18 1.24 -5.10 -4.62
CA ASN A 18 2.18 -6.18 -4.88
C ASN A 18 3.04 -5.91 -6.10
N GLU A 19 4.26 -6.42 -6.07
CA GLU A 19 5.12 -6.50 -7.26
C GLU A 19 4.39 -7.22 -8.41
N GLY A 20 4.45 -6.63 -9.61
CA GLY A 20 3.83 -7.18 -10.82
C GLY A 20 2.46 -6.59 -11.16
N THR A 21 1.96 -5.64 -10.37
CA THR A 21 0.79 -4.80 -10.73
C THR A 21 1.25 -3.42 -11.27
N PRO A 22 0.42 -2.74 -12.08
CA PRO A 22 0.70 -1.36 -12.50
C PRO A 22 0.92 -0.40 -11.32
N GLU A 23 0.12 -0.53 -10.26
CA GLU A 23 0.20 0.30 -9.07
C GLU A 23 1.48 -0.01 -8.26
N GLY A 24 1.87 -1.29 -8.16
CA GLY A 24 3.11 -1.71 -7.52
C GLY A 24 4.36 -1.21 -8.25
N THR A 25 4.37 -1.26 -9.58
CA THR A 25 5.42 -0.63 -10.40
C THR A 25 5.51 0.87 -10.12
N LYS A 26 4.36 1.55 -10.01
CA LYS A 26 4.34 2.99 -9.73
C LYS A 26 4.82 3.33 -8.32
N LEU A 27 4.51 2.50 -7.31
CA LEU A 27 5.08 2.65 -5.97
C LEU A 27 6.60 2.51 -5.97
N LYS A 28 7.14 1.56 -6.74
CA LYS A 28 8.59 1.41 -6.94
C LYS A 28 9.20 2.64 -7.60
N GLU A 29 8.56 3.21 -8.62
CA GLU A 29 9.03 4.44 -9.27
C GLU A 29 8.99 5.67 -8.36
N LEU A 30 7.96 5.79 -7.50
CA LEU A 30 7.76 6.96 -6.64
C LEU A 30 8.66 6.99 -5.41
N VAL A 31 8.87 5.84 -4.76
CA VAL A 31 9.59 5.77 -3.46
C VAL A 31 10.61 4.63 -3.38
N GLY A 32 10.93 3.99 -4.50
CA GLY A 32 11.89 2.88 -4.51
C GLY A 32 11.41 1.63 -3.78
N LEU A 33 10.10 1.46 -3.58
CA LEU A 33 9.53 0.33 -2.84
C LEU A 33 9.85 -1.01 -3.54
N GLU A 34 10.75 -1.79 -2.96
CA GLU A 34 11.02 -3.15 -3.42
C GLU A 34 10.07 -4.17 -2.79
N LYS A 35 10.00 -5.36 -3.37
CA LYS A 35 9.13 -6.45 -2.90
C LYS A 35 9.33 -6.79 -1.42
N GLU A 36 10.58 -6.86 -0.98
CA GLU A 36 10.90 -7.23 0.40
C GLU A 36 10.53 -6.11 1.38
N ASP A 37 10.60 -4.85 0.97
CA ASP A 37 10.15 -3.70 1.75
C ASP A 37 8.63 -3.73 1.91
N ALA A 38 7.90 -3.98 0.82
CA ALA A 38 6.44 -4.09 0.85
C ALA A 38 5.97 -5.19 1.82
N LYS A 39 6.65 -6.35 1.83
CA LYS A 39 6.40 -7.43 2.79
C LYS A 39 6.79 -7.05 4.22
N TYR A 40 7.94 -6.41 4.41
CA TYR A 40 8.43 -5.99 5.72
C TYR A 40 7.47 -4.99 6.38
N LEU A 41 6.99 -4.02 5.60
CA LEU A 41 6.01 -3.02 6.00
C LEU A 41 4.57 -3.56 6.02
N MET A 42 4.37 -4.80 5.55
CA MET A 42 3.07 -5.48 5.38
C MET A 42 2.08 -4.76 4.45
N ILE A 43 2.52 -3.77 3.69
CA ILE A 43 1.66 -3.00 2.78
C ILE A 43 1.29 -3.80 1.52
N ASP A 44 1.87 -5.00 1.33
CA ASP A 44 1.50 -6.03 0.35
C ASP A 44 0.16 -6.75 0.69
N ARG A 45 -0.50 -6.36 1.79
CA ARG A 45 -1.73 -6.97 2.29
C ARG A 45 -2.79 -5.92 2.58
N VAL A 46 -4.05 -6.31 2.36
CA VAL A 46 -5.23 -5.50 2.75
C VAL A 46 -5.21 -5.16 4.24
N THR A 47 -4.71 -6.07 5.09
CA THR A 47 -4.66 -5.87 6.54
C THR A 47 -3.86 -4.64 6.95
N ALA A 48 -2.81 -4.24 6.21
CA ALA A 48 -2.11 -3.00 6.51
C ALA A 48 -3.02 -1.77 6.46
N PHE A 49 -3.94 -1.72 5.49
CA PHE A 49 -4.91 -0.62 5.37
C PHE A 49 -6.05 -0.70 6.38
N LEU A 50 -6.19 -1.79 7.12
CA LEU A 50 -7.14 -1.94 8.23
C LEU A 50 -6.47 -1.63 9.57
N ASP A 51 -5.28 -2.18 9.78
CA ASP A 51 -4.55 -2.15 11.04
C ASP A 51 -3.83 -0.82 11.26
N TYR A 52 -3.41 -0.13 10.20
CA TYR A 52 -2.69 1.13 10.29
C TYR A 52 -3.55 2.34 9.89
N ASP A 53 -3.25 3.49 10.46
CA ASP A 53 -3.87 4.78 10.13
C ASP A 53 -3.29 5.44 8.86
N ILE A 54 -3.01 4.64 7.81
CA ILE A 54 -2.38 5.09 6.55
C ILE A 54 -3.14 6.27 5.92
N GLU A 55 -4.47 6.30 6.01
CA GLU A 55 -5.30 7.39 5.48
C GLU A 55 -5.06 8.75 6.17
N HIS A 56 -4.56 8.75 7.41
CA HIS A 56 -4.33 9.95 8.20
C HIS A 56 -2.91 10.52 8.06
N ASP A 57 -1.94 9.78 7.50
CA ASP A 57 -0.66 10.35 7.10
C ASP A 57 -0.78 10.89 5.67
N GLN A 58 -0.69 12.21 5.54
CA GLN A 58 -0.87 12.89 4.25
C GLN A 58 0.15 12.45 3.19
N ARG A 59 1.39 12.09 3.58
CA ARG A 59 2.42 11.64 2.65
C ARG A 59 2.06 10.27 2.09
N LEU A 60 1.68 9.34 2.97
CA LEU A 60 1.25 8.01 2.56
C LEU A 60 -0.03 8.05 1.74
N ARG A 61 -1.02 8.86 2.14
CA ARG A 61 -2.24 9.04 1.36
C ARG A 61 -1.95 9.53 -0.06
N THR A 62 -1.13 10.57 -0.18
CA THR A 62 -0.73 11.14 -1.48
C THR A 62 0.01 10.12 -2.33
N LEU A 63 0.93 9.34 -1.74
CA LEU A 63 1.65 8.26 -2.41
C LEU A 63 0.68 7.21 -2.98
N PHE A 64 -0.22 6.67 -2.16
CA PHE A 64 -1.14 5.63 -2.59
C PHE A 64 -2.17 6.15 -3.60
N GLU A 65 -2.66 7.38 -3.47
CA GLU A 65 -3.53 8.00 -4.48
C GLU A 65 -2.80 8.19 -5.81
N THR A 66 -1.56 8.70 -5.78
CA THR A 66 -0.75 8.91 -6.99
C THR A 66 -0.38 7.60 -7.68
N ALA A 67 -0.15 6.54 -6.90
CA ALA A 67 0.13 5.20 -7.41
C ALA A 67 -1.09 4.50 -8.03
N GLY A 68 -2.31 5.02 -7.83
CA GLY A 68 -3.56 4.40 -8.30
C GLY A 68 -4.26 3.51 -7.25
N CYS A 69 -3.72 3.44 -6.03
CA CYS A 69 -4.27 2.67 -4.91
C CYS A 69 -5.35 3.41 -4.11
N GLY A 70 -5.75 4.63 -4.49
CA GLY A 70 -6.67 5.47 -3.71
C GLY A 70 -8.04 4.84 -3.42
N SER A 71 -8.52 3.96 -4.30
CA SER A 71 -9.78 3.22 -4.11
C SER A 71 -9.77 2.32 -2.86
N LEU A 72 -8.58 1.90 -2.39
CA LEU A 72 -8.44 1.11 -1.18
C LEU A 72 -8.99 1.85 0.05
N PHE A 73 -8.78 3.17 0.15
CA PHE A 73 -9.30 3.97 1.28
C PHE A 73 -10.83 3.99 1.35
N GLY A 74 -11.50 3.94 0.19
CA GLY A 74 -12.95 3.76 0.15
C GLY A 74 -13.35 2.33 0.53
N TYR A 75 -12.65 1.34 -0.02
CA TYR A 75 -12.96 -0.08 0.18
C TYR A 75 -12.80 -0.51 1.65
N ILE A 76 -11.76 -0.04 2.35
CA ILE A 76 -11.54 -0.38 3.76
C ILE A 76 -12.65 0.10 4.69
N LYS A 77 -13.39 1.16 4.33
CA LYS A 77 -14.50 1.69 5.11
C LYS A 77 -15.70 0.73 5.15
N LEU A 78 -15.73 -0.25 4.25
CA LEU A 78 -16.73 -1.33 4.25
C LEU A 78 -16.46 -2.38 5.33
N PHE A 79 -15.27 -2.38 5.94
CA PHE A 79 -14.89 -3.31 6.99
C PHE A 79 -15.01 -2.65 8.37
N VAL A 80 -15.42 -3.43 9.37
CA VAL A 80 -15.41 -2.97 10.77
C VAL A 80 -13.97 -2.84 11.22
N ARG A 81 -13.52 -1.62 11.50
CA ARG A 81 -12.22 -1.39 12.17
C ARG A 81 -12.39 -1.68 13.66
N PRO A 82 -11.49 -2.45 14.29
CA PRO A 82 -11.40 -2.48 15.74
C PRO A 82 -10.98 -1.07 16.20
N GLU A 83 -11.87 -0.35 16.91
CA GLU A 83 -11.58 1.01 17.38
C GLU A 83 -10.37 1.06 18.33
N ASP A 84 -10.11 -0.03 19.07
CA ASP A 84 -9.13 -0.07 20.17
C ASP A 84 -7.69 -0.46 19.79
N ASN A 85 -7.31 -0.56 18.51
CA ASN A 85 -5.95 -1.03 18.17
C ASN A 85 -5.38 -0.55 16.82
N VAL A 86 -5.82 0.59 16.30
CA VAL A 86 -5.22 1.15 15.08
C VAL A 86 -3.76 1.56 15.36
N LYS A 87 -2.82 0.93 14.66
CA LYS A 87 -1.39 1.20 14.74
C LYS A 87 -1.06 2.51 14.00
N LYS A 88 -0.12 3.26 14.53
CA LYS A 88 0.40 4.46 13.87
C LYS A 88 1.23 4.08 12.65
N SER A 89 0.94 4.70 11.52
CA SER A 89 1.60 4.55 10.23
C SER A 89 2.93 5.31 10.13
N ALA A 90 3.30 6.07 11.16
CA ALA A 90 4.55 6.81 11.23
C ALA A 90 5.79 5.92 10.94
N SER A 91 5.78 4.64 11.34
CA SER A 91 6.89 3.72 11.00
C SER A 91 6.98 3.44 9.50
N ILE A 92 5.83 3.27 8.82
CA ILE A 92 5.76 3.08 7.37
C ILE A 92 6.22 4.36 6.66
N ALA A 93 5.68 5.51 7.07
CA ALA A 93 6.01 6.79 6.48
C ALA A 93 7.51 7.11 6.65
N ASN A 94 8.05 6.94 7.86
CA ASN A 94 9.46 7.23 8.12
C ASN A 94 10.42 6.29 7.37
N TYR A 95 10.00 5.06 7.10
CA TYR A 95 10.80 4.13 6.29
C TYR A 95 10.86 4.59 4.82
N LEU A 96 9.72 4.99 4.25
CA LEU A 96 9.62 5.36 2.83
C LEU A 96 10.16 6.76 2.52
N PHE A 97 10.02 7.68 3.48
CA PHE A 97 10.25 9.10 3.27
C PHE A 97 11.41 9.67 4.09
N GLY A 98 11.99 8.89 5.01
CA GLY A 98 12.84 9.43 6.06
C GLY A 98 12.03 10.11 7.17
N LYS A 99 12.72 10.59 8.21
CA LYS A 99 12.06 11.33 9.28
C LYS A 99 11.57 12.67 8.76
N ALA A 100 10.46 13.17 9.31
CA ALA A 100 9.85 14.42 8.86
C ALA A 100 10.81 15.63 8.89
N ASP A 101 11.83 15.59 9.76
CA ASP A 101 12.86 16.65 9.86
C ASP A 101 13.79 16.72 8.62
N ASP A 102 13.82 15.70 7.76
CA ASP A 102 14.65 15.65 6.54
C ASP A 102 13.85 15.98 5.25
N PHE A 103 12.52 16.23 5.35
CA PHE A 103 11.64 16.37 4.17
C PHE A 103 11.65 17.78 3.54
N ASP A 104 12.12 18.79 4.27
CA ASP A 104 12.22 20.17 3.78
C ASP A 104 13.39 20.40 2.80
N GLU A 105 14.33 19.45 2.66
CA GLU A 105 15.45 19.56 1.70
C GLU A 105 15.12 19.07 0.28
N PHE A 106 14.02 18.33 0.08
CA PHE A 106 13.67 17.76 -1.23
C PHE A 106 12.74 18.63 -2.09
N ILE A 107 12.26 19.77 -1.59
CA ILE A 107 11.47 20.77 -2.35
C ILE A 107 12.30 22.05 -2.59
N GLN A 108 13.53 21.90 -3.08
CA GLN A 108 14.30 23.01 -3.66
C GLN A 108 14.98 22.62 -4.98
N ILE A 109 14.21 22.05 -5.92
CA ILE A 109 14.60 21.98 -7.34
C ILE A 109 13.41 22.41 -8.20
#